data_AF-A0AAE0F1D6-F1
#
_entry.id   AF-A0AAE0F1D6-F1
#
_cell.length_a   1.000
_cell.length_b   1.000
_cell.length_c   1.000
_cell.angle_alpha   90.00
_cell.angle_beta   90.00
_cell.angle_gamma   90.00
#
_symmetry.space_group_name_H-M   'P 1'
#
loop_
_entity.id
_entity.type
_entity.pdbx_description
1 polymer ?
#
loop_
_entity_poly.entity_id
_entity_poly.type
_entity_poly.pdbx_seq_one_letter_code
_entity_poly.pdbx_strand_id
1 'polypeptide(L)'
;MGLGAEVSPALWSWLHAKIHGERAGDVVRSSAEAVQKELLDCYALIEKMGRGVVYYGSARLKADSPHFQASIELSKRLALLLGVTTWSGGGPGMMHAASIGAQEAGRPVAGIRIAREAGTTVKSLSYLTPDAQVMCRFLSSRKVALTDCGVRKEASDRTAYVFLPGGLGTMDEFFEILTLLQLKKLGTKHPVPVLLLNYGGCYDGLVQFIKGMMEHGTVGQGEFNELKVFNTNEEAVDYLKGIYGIVE
;
A
#
# COMPACT_ATOMS: atom_id res chain seq x y z
N MET A 1 19.58 -37.00 -24.23
CA MET A 1 19.40 -35.56 -24.52
C MET A 1 18.80 -34.91 -23.29
N GLY A 2 19.63 -34.38 -22.39
CA GLY A 2 19.17 -33.62 -21.24
C GLY A 2 19.00 -32.15 -21.63
N LEU A 3 17.75 -31.68 -21.70
CA LEU A 3 17.41 -30.27 -21.90
C LEU A 3 17.36 -29.59 -20.53
N GLY A 4 18.42 -28.86 -20.22
CA GLY A 4 18.55 -28.05 -19.03
C GLY A 4 19.92 -27.41 -19.03
N ALA A 5 20.12 -26.39 -19.88
CA ALA A 5 21.34 -25.60 -19.81
C ALA A 5 21.33 -24.84 -18.47
N GLU A 6 22.10 -25.33 -17.50
CA GLU A 6 22.32 -24.61 -16.25
C GLU A 6 22.91 -23.24 -16.59
N VAL A 7 22.14 -22.20 -16.32
CA VAL A 7 22.58 -20.82 -16.49
C VAL A 7 23.70 -20.59 -15.50
N SER A 8 24.91 -20.32 -15.99
CA SER A 8 26.05 -20.07 -15.12
C SER A 8 25.77 -18.85 -14.23
N PRO A 9 26.32 -18.78 -13.00
CA PRO A 9 26.14 -17.62 -12.11
C PRO A 9 26.53 -16.29 -12.77
N ALA A 10 27.52 -16.31 -13.67
CA ALA A 10 27.94 -15.15 -14.45
C ALA A 10 26.89 -14.75 -15.51
N LEU A 11 26.32 -15.72 -16.23
CA LEU A 11 25.26 -15.46 -17.20
C LEU A 11 23.98 -14.99 -16.51
N TRP A 12 23.62 -15.58 -15.37
CA TRP A 12 22.49 -15.14 -14.55
C TRP A 12 22.69 -13.69 -14.08
N SER A 13 23.86 -13.37 -13.52
CA SER A 13 24.19 -12.02 -13.06
C SER A 13 24.17 -10.98 -14.19
N TRP A 14 24.70 -11.34 -15.35
CA TRP A 14 24.66 -10.51 -16.56
C TRP A 14 23.22 -10.28 -17.05
N LEU A 15 22.41 -11.34 -17.12
CA LEU A 15 21.01 -11.27 -17.56
C LEU A 15 20.17 -10.43 -16.58
N HIS A 16 20.36 -10.66 -15.27
CA HIS A 16 19.71 -9.88 -14.21
C HIS A 16 20.09 -8.40 -14.28
N ALA A 17 21.37 -8.08 -14.46
CA ALA A 17 21.83 -6.70 -14.61
C ALA A 17 21.25 -6.01 -15.86
N LYS A 18 21.07 -6.76 -16.96
CA LYS A 18 20.44 -6.24 -18.19
C LYS A 18 18.93 -6.02 -18.07
N ILE A 19 18.22 -6.90 -17.38
CA ILE A 19 16.75 -6.80 -17.20
C ILE A 19 16.40 -5.73 -16.16
N HIS A 20 17.19 -5.60 -15.10
CA HIS A 20 16.83 -4.79 -13.93
C HIS A 20 17.73 -3.54 -13.70
N GLY A 21 18.79 -3.37 -14.50
CA GLY A 21 19.76 -2.27 -14.43
C GLY A 21 20.99 -2.60 -13.57
N GLU A 22 22.08 -1.83 -13.73
CA GLU A 22 23.40 -2.09 -13.07
C GLU A 22 23.34 -2.22 -11.53
N ARG A 23 22.35 -1.61 -10.87
CA ARG A 23 22.13 -1.69 -9.41
C ARG A 23 21.17 -2.79 -8.97
N ALA A 24 20.60 -3.55 -9.90
CA ALA A 24 19.77 -4.69 -9.52
C ALA A 24 20.60 -5.90 -9.07
N GLY A 25 21.89 -5.92 -9.39
CA GLY A 25 22.86 -6.84 -8.79
C GLY A 25 23.00 -6.66 -7.27
N ASP A 26 22.62 -5.49 -6.72
CA ASP A 26 22.73 -5.21 -5.29
C ASP A 26 21.54 -5.71 -4.46
N VAL A 27 20.51 -6.31 -5.06
CA VAL A 27 19.38 -6.93 -4.33
C VAL A 27 19.52 -8.45 -4.33
N VAL A 28 20.74 -8.96 -4.16
CA VAL A 28 20.92 -10.33 -3.69
C VAL A 28 20.47 -10.37 -2.23
N ARG A 29 19.49 -11.22 -1.89
CA ARG A 29 19.20 -11.53 -0.48
C ARG A 29 20.49 -12.02 0.16
N SER A 30 21.18 -11.12 0.86
CA SER A 30 22.53 -11.38 1.35
C SER A 30 22.52 -12.42 2.47
N SER A 31 21.40 -12.51 3.20
CA SER A 31 21.07 -13.59 4.15
C SER A 31 19.62 -13.41 4.65
N ALA A 32 19.08 -14.43 5.34
CA ALA A 32 17.81 -14.32 6.07
C ALA A 32 17.87 -13.27 7.19
N GLU A 33 19.04 -13.09 7.81
CA GLU A 33 19.29 -12.12 8.88
C GLU A 33 19.08 -10.67 8.39
N ALA A 34 19.44 -10.36 7.14
CA ALA A 34 19.23 -9.02 6.59
C ALA A 34 17.73 -8.69 6.47
N VAL A 35 16.92 -9.66 6.02
CA VAL A 35 15.46 -9.53 5.96
C VAL A 35 14.88 -9.41 7.37
N GLN A 36 15.36 -10.23 8.31
CA GLN A 36 14.94 -10.17 9.70
C GLN A 36 15.21 -8.78 10.31
N LYS A 37 16.41 -8.24 10.12
CA LYS A 37 16.77 -6.91 10.63
C LYS A 37 15.86 -5.83 10.05
N GLU A 38 15.62 -5.84 8.74
CA GLU A 38 14.71 -4.87 8.12
C GLU A 38 13.29 -4.95 8.67
N LEU A 39 12.78 -6.17 8.87
CA LEU A 39 11.46 -6.36 9.48
C LEU A 39 11.43 -5.80 10.90
N LEU A 40 12.45 -6.08 11.72
CA LEU A 40 12.54 -5.53 13.08
C LEU A 40 12.55 -4.00 13.08
N ASP A 41 13.32 -3.37 12.19
CA ASP A 41 13.34 -1.91 12.04
C ASP A 41 11.95 -1.37 11.63
N CYS A 42 11.23 -2.07 10.73
CA CYS A 42 9.86 -1.72 10.35
C CYS A 42 8.87 -1.85 11.51
N TYR A 43 8.88 -2.97 12.24
CA TYR A 43 7.98 -3.19 13.37
C TYR A 43 8.23 -2.18 14.49
N ALA A 44 9.49 -1.84 14.77
CA ALA A 44 9.82 -0.78 15.74
C ALA A 44 9.22 0.57 15.33
N LEU A 45 9.26 0.91 14.03
CA LEU A 45 8.61 2.13 13.53
C LEU A 45 7.08 2.05 13.68
N ILE A 46 6.47 0.90 13.36
CA ILE A 46 5.01 0.70 13.47
C ILE A 46 4.55 0.80 14.93
N GLU A 47 5.33 0.26 15.88
CA GLU A 47 5.05 0.39 17.31
C GLU A 47 5.15 1.85 17.78
N LYS A 48 6.19 2.57 17.32
CA LYS A 48 6.37 3.99 17.66
C LYS A 48 5.25 4.87 17.09
N MET A 49 4.92 4.69 15.82
CA MET A 49 3.99 5.56 15.10
C MET A 49 2.54 5.13 15.26
N GLY A 50 2.29 3.90 15.72
CA GLY A 50 0.96 3.31 15.76
C GLY A 50 0.45 2.90 14.37
N ARG A 51 -0.52 1.99 14.36
CA ARG A 51 -1.21 1.57 13.13
C ARG A 51 -2.24 2.62 12.72
N GLY A 52 -2.64 2.60 11.45
CA GLY A 52 -3.63 3.56 10.97
C GLY A 52 -4.06 3.32 9.53
N VAL A 53 -4.20 4.39 8.76
CA VAL A 53 -4.69 4.30 7.37
C VAL A 53 -3.51 4.16 6.42
N VAL A 54 -3.48 3.08 5.64
CA VAL A 54 -2.43 2.80 4.67
C VAL A 54 -2.90 3.18 3.27
N TYR A 55 -2.22 4.15 2.67
CA TYR A 55 -2.53 4.63 1.33
C TYR A 55 -1.58 4.04 0.29
N TYR A 56 -2.17 3.45 -0.75
CA TYR A 56 -1.49 3.06 -1.97
C TYR A 56 -2.00 3.89 -3.14
N GLY A 57 -1.14 4.17 -4.11
CA GLY A 57 -1.55 4.89 -5.31
C GLY A 57 -0.38 5.22 -6.23
N SER A 58 -0.67 5.90 -7.32
CA SER A 58 0.31 6.21 -8.36
C SER A 58 1.48 7.06 -7.84
N ALA A 59 2.71 6.61 -8.10
CA ALA A 59 3.92 7.43 -7.97
C ALA A 59 4.08 8.46 -9.11
N ARG A 60 3.24 8.39 -10.16
CA ARG A 60 3.38 9.19 -11.39
C ARG A 60 2.43 10.38 -11.46
N LEU A 61 1.27 10.29 -10.81
CA LEU A 61 0.27 11.36 -10.84
C LEU A 61 0.79 12.58 -10.05
N LYS A 62 0.70 13.75 -10.67
CA LYS A 62 1.25 15.02 -10.15
C LYS A 62 0.15 15.87 -9.53
N ALA A 63 0.55 16.99 -8.92
CA ALA A 63 -0.34 17.89 -8.18
C ALA A 63 -1.45 18.56 -9.03
N ASP A 64 -1.26 18.61 -10.35
CA ASP A 64 -2.23 19.09 -11.33
C ASP A 64 -3.34 18.06 -11.65
N SER A 65 -3.17 16.80 -11.23
CA SER A 65 -4.19 15.77 -11.40
C SER A 65 -5.36 16.02 -10.42
N PRO A 66 -6.62 15.96 -10.87
CA PRO A 66 -7.78 16.05 -9.97
C PRO A 66 -7.80 14.91 -8.93
N HIS A 67 -7.26 13.74 -9.25
CA HIS A 67 -7.10 12.65 -8.29
C HIS A 67 -6.16 13.03 -7.13
N PHE A 68 -5.16 13.87 -7.39
CA PHE A 68 -4.18 14.26 -6.37
C PHE A 68 -4.86 15.15 -5.31
N GLN A 69 -5.63 16.13 -5.75
CA GLN A 69 -6.39 17.02 -4.86
C GLN A 69 -7.47 16.27 -4.09
N ALA A 70 -8.21 15.38 -4.78
CA ALA A 70 -9.19 14.51 -4.12
C ALA A 70 -8.54 13.62 -3.03
N SER A 71 -7.32 13.15 -3.27
CA SER A 71 -6.58 12.31 -2.32
C SER A 71 -6.08 13.08 -1.09
N ILE A 72 -5.65 14.35 -1.27
CA ILE A 72 -5.34 15.24 -0.13
C ILE A 72 -6.57 15.39 0.75
N GLU A 73 -7.70 15.74 0.14
CA GLU A 73 -8.94 15.99 0.88
C GLU A 73 -9.44 14.74 1.59
N LEU A 74 -9.43 13.58 0.92
CA LEU A 74 -9.78 12.31 1.55
C LEU A 74 -8.88 12.04 2.76
N SER A 75 -7.57 12.19 2.58
CA SER A 75 -6.63 11.89 3.66
C SER A 75 -6.78 12.82 4.85
N LYS A 76 -6.99 14.12 4.62
CA LYS A 76 -7.28 15.09 5.68
C LYS A 76 -8.52 14.71 6.47
N ARG A 77 -9.62 14.37 5.78
CA ARG A 77 -10.88 13.95 6.43
C ARG A 77 -10.71 12.67 7.23
N LEU A 78 -10.04 11.65 6.67
CA LEU A 78 -9.81 10.39 7.39
C LEU A 78 -8.86 10.54 8.57
N ALA A 79 -7.83 11.37 8.45
CA ALA A 79 -6.92 11.68 9.54
C ALA A 79 -7.63 12.38 10.71
N LEU A 80 -8.50 13.35 10.42
CA LEU A 80 -9.33 14.00 11.44
C LEU A 80 -10.32 13.01 12.08
N LEU A 81 -11.01 12.23 11.26
CA LEU A 81 -12.05 11.29 11.67
C LEU A 81 -11.51 10.17 12.57
N LEU A 82 -10.44 9.52 12.13
CA LEU A 82 -9.93 8.31 12.78
C LEU A 82 -8.88 8.64 13.85
N GLY A 83 -8.18 9.77 13.73
CA GLY A 83 -7.18 10.21 14.70
C GLY A 83 -5.92 9.34 14.74
N VAL A 84 -5.64 8.60 13.66
CA VAL A 84 -4.53 7.64 13.56
C VAL A 84 -3.46 8.11 12.58
N THR A 85 -2.34 7.40 12.56
CA THR A 85 -1.23 7.66 11.64
C THR A 85 -1.62 7.36 10.18
N THR A 86 -1.21 8.24 9.28
CA THR A 86 -1.29 8.02 7.84
C THR A 86 -0.02 7.37 7.35
N TRP A 87 -0.15 6.18 6.80
CA TRP A 87 0.94 5.36 6.27
C TRP A 87 0.94 5.37 4.75
N SER A 88 2.12 5.36 4.15
CA SER A 88 2.29 5.14 2.71
C SER A 88 3.63 4.50 2.37
N GLY A 89 3.88 4.26 1.09
CA GLY A 89 5.19 3.86 0.60
C GLY A 89 6.27 4.97 0.65
N GLY A 90 5.93 6.21 1.05
CA GLY A 90 6.89 7.32 1.15
C GLY A 90 7.52 7.76 -0.18
N GLY A 91 6.85 7.48 -1.29
CA GLY A 91 7.21 7.89 -2.65
C GLY A 91 6.46 9.14 -3.14
N PRO A 92 6.65 9.57 -4.40
CA PRO A 92 5.96 10.73 -4.93
C PRO A 92 4.49 10.42 -5.25
N GLY A 93 3.78 11.40 -5.83
CA GLY A 93 2.41 11.24 -6.30
C GLY A 93 1.40 11.00 -5.18
N MET A 94 0.54 10.00 -5.31
CA MET A 94 -0.59 9.78 -4.39
C MET A 94 -0.15 9.48 -2.95
N MET A 95 1.03 8.89 -2.76
CA MET A 95 1.61 8.69 -1.42
C MET A 95 1.95 10.03 -0.74
N HIS A 96 2.45 10.99 -1.52
CA HIS A 96 2.71 12.35 -1.05
C HIS A 96 1.40 13.10 -0.82
N ALA A 97 0.40 12.96 -1.70
CA ALA A 97 -0.93 13.57 -1.53
C ALA A 97 -1.57 13.16 -0.20
N ALA A 98 -1.54 11.87 0.14
CA ALA A 98 -2.04 11.39 1.44
C ALA A 98 -1.26 12.02 2.60
N SER A 99 0.08 12.08 2.49
CA SER A 99 0.90 12.69 3.55
C SER A 99 0.59 14.17 3.76
N ILE A 100 0.36 14.94 2.68
CA ILE A 100 -0.05 16.34 2.76
C ILE A 100 -1.38 16.47 3.51
N GLY A 101 -2.40 15.69 3.13
CA GLY A 101 -3.72 15.76 3.76
C GLY A 101 -3.69 15.51 5.26
N ALA A 102 -2.96 14.48 5.69
CA ALA A 102 -2.78 14.16 7.10
C ALA A 102 -1.96 15.21 7.87
N GLN A 103 -0.92 15.78 7.25
CA GLN A 103 -0.13 16.87 7.83
C GLN A 103 -0.98 18.14 8.01
N GLU A 104 -1.82 18.49 7.04
CA GLU A 104 -2.77 19.60 7.17
C GLU A 104 -3.81 19.38 8.28
N ALA A 105 -4.14 18.12 8.57
CA ALA A 105 -4.98 17.74 9.70
C ALA A 105 -4.24 17.74 11.06
N GLY A 106 -2.94 18.05 11.08
CA GLY A 106 -2.11 17.98 12.28
C GLY A 106 -1.91 16.55 12.80
N ARG A 107 -1.99 15.54 11.93
CA ARG A 107 -1.88 14.12 12.30
C ARG A 107 -0.55 13.52 11.83
N PRO A 108 -0.06 12.44 12.49
CA PRO A 108 1.20 11.82 12.13
C PRO A 108 1.16 11.20 10.73
N VAL A 109 2.31 11.26 10.04
CA VAL A 109 2.56 10.56 8.78
C VAL A 109 3.79 9.71 8.90
N ALA A 110 3.78 8.52 8.30
CA ALA A 110 4.91 7.62 8.28
C ALA A 110 5.02 6.86 6.95
N GLY A 111 6.22 6.35 6.64
CA GLY A 111 6.42 5.63 5.38
C GLY A 111 7.44 4.53 5.41
N ILE A 112 7.10 3.42 4.74
CA ILE A 112 8.02 2.31 4.47
C ILE A 112 8.49 2.44 3.02
N ARG A 113 9.71 2.93 2.86
CA ARG A 113 10.27 3.38 1.57
C ARG A 113 11.03 2.26 0.87
N ILE A 114 11.19 2.44 -0.44
CA ILE A 114 12.11 1.66 -1.27
C ILE A 114 12.85 2.63 -2.19
N ALA A 115 14.06 2.26 -2.62
CA ALA A 115 14.91 3.12 -3.44
C ALA A 115 14.35 3.40 -4.85
N ARG A 116 13.48 2.52 -5.38
CA ARG A 116 12.93 2.64 -6.74
C ARG A 116 11.42 2.48 -6.76
N GLU A 117 10.74 3.47 -7.35
CA GLU A 117 9.29 3.49 -7.52
C GLU A 117 8.94 3.68 -9.00
N ALA A 118 7.96 2.90 -9.48
CA ALA A 118 7.47 2.96 -10.86
C ALA A 118 8.57 2.90 -11.94
N GLY A 119 9.68 2.21 -11.65
CA GLY A 119 10.87 2.05 -12.50
C GLY A 119 11.94 3.14 -12.32
N THR A 120 11.67 4.18 -11.54
CA THR A 120 12.54 5.36 -11.36
C THR A 120 13.17 5.39 -9.97
N THR A 121 14.37 5.98 -9.85
CA THR A 121 14.99 6.18 -8.54
C THR A 121 14.23 7.28 -7.79
N VAL A 122 13.78 6.97 -6.57
CA VAL A 122 13.15 7.96 -5.70
C VAL A 122 14.26 8.79 -5.08
N LYS A 123 14.42 10.04 -5.55
CA LYS A 123 15.27 11.02 -4.86
C LYS A 123 14.68 11.32 -3.47
N SER A 124 15.47 11.90 -2.56
CA SER A 124 14.96 12.30 -1.25
C SER A 124 13.71 13.18 -1.42
N LEU A 125 12.57 12.68 -0.94
CA LEU A 125 11.30 13.40 -0.87
C LEU A 125 11.13 13.78 0.59
N SER A 126 11.29 15.06 0.91
CA SER A 126 11.51 15.54 2.27
C SER A 126 10.22 15.81 3.06
N TYR A 127 9.14 15.05 2.83
CA TYR A 127 7.89 15.21 3.57
C TYR A 127 7.73 14.24 4.75
N LEU A 128 8.61 13.24 4.86
CA LEU A 128 8.72 12.36 6.02
C LEU A 128 9.95 12.73 6.83
N THR A 129 9.81 12.86 8.15
CA THR A 129 10.94 13.08 9.05
C THR A 129 11.81 11.81 9.12
N PRO A 130 13.11 11.91 9.45
CA PRO A 130 13.99 10.75 9.54
C PRO A 130 13.49 9.67 10.51
N ASP A 131 12.76 10.08 11.54
CA ASP A 131 12.25 9.22 12.61
C ASP A 131 10.83 8.69 12.35
N ALA A 132 10.24 9.03 11.19
CA ALA A 132 8.93 8.59 10.72
C ALA A 132 9.03 7.75 9.43
N GLN A 133 10.21 7.21 9.11
CA GLN A 133 10.40 6.40 7.91
C GLN A 133 11.45 5.30 8.11
N VAL A 134 11.27 4.20 7.39
CA VAL A 134 12.28 3.14 7.21
C VAL A 134 12.48 2.92 5.72
N MET A 135 13.72 2.75 5.29
CA MET A 135 14.06 2.40 3.90
C MET A 135 14.33 0.91 3.83
N CYS A 136 13.46 0.17 3.15
CA CYS A 136 13.66 -1.25 2.87
C CYS A 136 14.48 -1.42 1.59
N ARG A 137 15.44 -2.36 1.62
CA ARG A 137 16.11 -2.88 0.43
C ARG A 137 15.27 -3.96 -0.24
N PHE A 138 14.60 -4.80 0.56
CA PHE A 138 13.80 -5.90 0.04
C PHE A 138 12.32 -5.54 -0.04
N LEU A 139 11.73 -5.74 -1.23
CA LEU A 139 10.29 -5.55 -1.43
C LEU A 139 9.48 -6.44 -0.47
N SER A 140 9.92 -7.67 -0.20
CA SER A 140 9.22 -8.58 0.72
C SER A 140 9.10 -8.02 2.14
N SER A 141 10.16 -7.40 2.68
CA SER A 141 10.11 -6.78 4.02
C SER A 141 9.10 -5.63 4.03
N ARG A 142 9.12 -4.83 2.96
CA ARG A 142 8.23 -3.68 2.78
C ARG A 142 6.76 -4.07 2.70
N LYS A 143 6.42 -5.12 1.94
CA LYS A 143 5.03 -5.59 1.79
C LYS A 143 4.46 -6.08 3.13
N VAL A 144 5.25 -6.86 3.87
CA VAL A 144 4.89 -7.31 5.23
C VAL A 144 4.66 -6.12 6.16
N ALA A 145 5.57 -5.14 6.14
CA ALA A 145 5.47 -3.95 6.98
C ALA A 145 4.24 -3.09 6.64
N LEU A 146 4.03 -2.76 5.35
CA LEU A 146 2.88 -1.95 4.92
C LEU A 146 1.54 -2.66 5.18
N THR A 147 1.50 -3.98 5.06
CA THR A 147 0.38 -4.78 5.54
C THR A 147 0.22 -4.58 7.05
N ASP A 148 1.25 -4.77 7.86
CA ASP A 148 1.12 -4.65 9.32
C ASP A 148 0.72 -3.23 9.81
N CYS A 149 1.08 -2.17 9.07
CA CYS A 149 0.68 -0.78 9.37
C CYS A 149 -0.84 -0.58 9.47
N GLY A 150 -1.64 -1.38 8.77
CA GLY A 150 -3.10 -1.26 8.70
C GLY A 150 -3.89 -2.32 9.45
N VAL A 151 -3.22 -3.28 10.11
CA VAL A 151 -3.91 -4.36 10.85
C VAL A 151 -4.63 -3.81 12.08
N ARG A 152 -5.77 -4.40 12.44
CA ARG A 152 -6.43 -4.15 13.73
C ARG A 152 -6.02 -5.24 14.72
N LYS A 153 -5.33 -4.85 15.79
CA LYS A 153 -4.97 -5.75 16.89
C LYS A 153 -6.13 -5.88 17.88
N GLU A 154 -6.81 -4.77 18.13
CA GLU A 154 -7.93 -4.67 19.08
C GLU A 154 -9.18 -4.06 18.41
N ALA A 155 -10.34 -4.24 19.02
CA ALA A 155 -11.60 -3.69 18.49
C ALA A 155 -11.62 -2.15 18.46
N SER A 156 -10.86 -1.48 19.34
CA SER A 156 -10.74 -0.02 19.38
C SER A 156 -9.87 0.56 18.27
N ASP A 157 -9.06 -0.27 17.59
CA ASP A 157 -8.20 0.21 16.51
C ASP A 157 -9.03 0.68 15.33
N ARG A 158 -8.67 1.86 14.80
CA ARG A 158 -9.31 2.50 13.65
C ARG A 158 -8.33 2.55 12.49
N THR A 159 -8.32 1.53 11.64
CA THR A 159 -7.40 1.43 10.50
C THR A 159 -8.14 1.29 9.18
N ALA A 160 -7.47 1.46 8.05
CA ALA A 160 -8.05 1.15 6.75
C ALA A 160 -6.94 1.00 5.71
N TYR A 161 -7.21 0.24 4.65
CA TYR A 161 -6.41 0.30 3.43
C TYR A 161 -7.16 1.09 2.38
N VAL A 162 -6.47 2.05 1.78
CA VAL A 162 -7.04 2.97 0.79
C VAL A 162 -6.23 2.88 -0.49
N PHE A 163 -6.89 2.38 -1.54
CA PHE A 163 -6.33 2.26 -2.89
C PHE A 163 -6.81 3.43 -3.75
N LEU A 164 -5.94 4.42 -3.89
CA LEU A 164 -6.11 5.57 -4.77
C LEU A 164 -5.73 5.20 -6.21
N PRO A 165 -6.13 5.99 -7.23
CA PRO A 165 -5.74 5.76 -8.61
C PRO A 165 -4.23 5.52 -8.78
N GLY A 166 -3.90 4.38 -9.38
CA GLY A 166 -2.59 3.75 -9.26
C GLY A 166 -2.26 2.78 -10.38
N GLY A 167 -0.98 2.42 -10.46
CA GLY A 167 -0.46 1.51 -11.49
C GLY A 167 -0.13 0.13 -10.95
N LEU A 168 0.80 -0.57 -11.59
CA LEU A 168 1.18 -1.95 -11.25
C LEU A 168 1.58 -2.14 -9.77
N GLY A 169 2.36 -1.22 -9.19
CA GLY A 169 2.74 -1.31 -7.78
C GLY A 169 1.53 -1.20 -6.84
N THR A 170 0.55 -0.34 -7.17
CA THR A 170 -0.71 -0.26 -6.43
C THR A 170 -1.52 -1.55 -6.57
N MET A 171 -1.53 -2.15 -7.77
CA MET A 171 -2.25 -3.40 -8.03
C MET A 171 -1.61 -4.62 -7.36
N ASP A 172 -0.27 -4.65 -7.25
CA ASP A 172 0.45 -5.68 -6.50
C ASP A 172 0.01 -5.72 -5.03
N GLU A 173 -0.06 -4.55 -4.38
CA GLU A 173 -0.51 -4.43 -2.99
C GLU A 173 -2.02 -4.64 -2.87
N PHE A 174 -2.81 -4.22 -3.87
CA PHE A 174 -4.25 -4.43 -3.90
C PHE A 174 -4.61 -5.91 -3.90
N PHE A 175 -4.02 -6.70 -4.81
CA PHE A 175 -4.28 -8.12 -4.87
C PHE A 175 -3.70 -8.86 -3.65
N GLU A 176 -2.59 -8.41 -3.07
CA GLU A 176 -2.08 -8.98 -1.81
C GLU A 176 -3.10 -8.79 -0.66
N ILE A 177 -3.61 -7.58 -0.48
CA ILE A 177 -4.62 -7.30 0.56
C ILE A 177 -5.92 -8.08 0.31
N LEU A 178 -6.38 -8.16 -0.94
CA LEU A 178 -7.57 -8.97 -1.29
C LEU A 178 -7.35 -10.46 -0.99
N THR A 179 -6.18 -11.02 -1.33
CA THR A 179 -5.86 -12.40 -0.99
C THR A 179 -5.80 -12.61 0.53
N LEU A 180 -5.28 -11.65 1.30
CA LEU A 180 -5.27 -11.75 2.76
C LEU A 180 -6.68 -11.70 3.38
N LEU A 181 -7.60 -10.90 2.81
CA LEU A 181 -9.02 -10.90 3.20
C LEU A 181 -9.68 -12.24 2.89
N GLN A 182 -9.48 -12.74 1.66
CA GLN A 182 -9.98 -14.04 1.21
C GLN A 182 -9.53 -15.17 2.15
N LEU A 183 -8.23 -15.20 2.50
CA LEU A 183 -7.66 -16.20 3.39
C LEU A 183 -8.01 -15.99 4.87
N LYS A 184 -8.79 -14.95 5.20
CA LYS A 184 -9.08 -14.53 6.58
C LYS A 184 -7.79 -14.40 7.40
N LYS A 185 -6.75 -13.84 6.79
CA LYS A 185 -5.47 -13.49 7.44
C LYS A 185 -5.35 -12.00 7.74
N LEU A 186 -6.18 -11.19 7.11
CA LEU A 186 -6.43 -9.81 7.48
C LEU A 186 -7.81 -9.69 8.11
N GLY A 187 -7.86 -9.18 9.34
CA GLY A 187 -9.11 -8.88 10.02
C GLY A 187 -9.94 -10.07 10.50
N THR A 188 -9.32 -11.24 10.73
CA THR A 188 -9.99 -12.45 11.25
C THR A 188 -10.74 -12.21 12.55
N LYS A 189 -10.10 -11.48 13.49
CA LYS A 189 -10.70 -11.09 14.78
C LYS A 189 -11.39 -9.74 14.68
N HIS A 190 -10.79 -8.81 13.95
CA HIS A 190 -11.24 -7.42 13.84
C HIS A 190 -11.20 -7.00 12.36
N PRO A 191 -12.35 -7.00 11.64
CA PRO A 191 -12.39 -6.70 10.22
C PRO A 191 -11.74 -5.36 9.89
N VAL A 192 -10.88 -5.33 8.86
CA VAL A 192 -10.21 -4.09 8.43
C VAL A 192 -10.89 -3.57 7.16
N PRO A 193 -11.38 -2.31 7.15
CA PRO A 193 -11.89 -1.68 5.95
C PRO A 193 -10.86 -1.65 4.81
N VAL A 194 -11.27 -2.10 3.62
CA VAL A 194 -10.48 -1.98 2.39
C VAL A 194 -11.28 -1.21 1.34
N LEU A 195 -10.73 -0.07 0.93
CA LEU A 195 -11.41 0.90 0.08
C LEU A 195 -10.66 1.04 -1.25
N LEU A 196 -11.38 0.97 -2.36
CA LEU A 196 -10.89 1.26 -3.72
C LEU A 196 -11.59 2.52 -4.24
N LEU A 197 -10.81 3.57 -4.49
CA LEU A 197 -11.32 4.86 -4.94
C LEU A 197 -11.34 4.89 -6.46
N ASN A 198 -12.52 4.66 -7.02
CA ASN A 198 -12.81 4.64 -8.46
C ASN A 198 -13.11 6.03 -9.01
N TYR A 199 -12.25 7.01 -8.69
CA TYR A 199 -12.47 8.38 -9.13
C TYR A 199 -12.58 8.47 -10.66
N GLY A 200 -13.72 8.96 -11.14
CA GLY A 200 -13.99 9.10 -12.57
C GLY A 200 -13.94 7.78 -13.35
N GLY A 201 -14.19 6.63 -12.70
CA GLY A 201 -14.23 5.33 -13.38
C GLY A 201 -12.86 4.72 -13.68
N CYS A 202 -11.77 5.21 -13.05
CA CYS A 202 -10.40 4.75 -13.35
C CYS A 202 -10.16 3.25 -13.11
N TYR A 203 -11.04 2.59 -12.35
CA TYR A 203 -11.02 1.17 -12.01
C TYR A 203 -12.24 0.39 -12.54
N ASP A 204 -13.07 0.96 -13.42
CA ASP A 204 -14.23 0.25 -13.99
C ASP A 204 -13.82 -1.08 -14.66
N GLY A 205 -12.72 -1.05 -15.42
CA GLY A 205 -12.17 -2.25 -16.04
C GLY A 205 -11.67 -3.29 -15.03
N LEU A 206 -11.08 -2.85 -13.91
CA LEU A 206 -10.63 -3.75 -12.83
C LEU A 206 -11.82 -4.40 -12.12
N VAL A 207 -12.85 -3.60 -11.80
CA VAL A 207 -14.08 -4.10 -11.19
C VAL A 207 -14.76 -5.10 -12.12
N GLN A 208 -14.83 -4.82 -13.42
CA GLN A 208 -15.38 -5.75 -14.39
C GLN A 208 -14.54 -7.03 -14.52
N PHE A 209 -13.21 -6.92 -14.48
CA PHE A 209 -12.31 -8.07 -14.47
C PHE A 209 -12.56 -8.98 -13.27
N ILE A 210 -12.71 -8.43 -12.06
CA ILE A 210 -13.01 -9.23 -10.87
C ILE A 210 -14.39 -9.88 -10.93
N LYS A 211 -15.40 -9.18 -11.45
CA LYS A 211 -16.72 -9.78 -11.71
C LYS A 211 -16.61 -10.97 -12.68
N GLY A 212 -15.80 -10.86 -13.74
CA GLY A 212 -15.54 -11.97 -14.64
C GLY A 212 -14.88 -13.17 -13.94
N MET A 213 -13.95 -12.94 -13.01
CA MET A 213 -13.39 -14.02 -12.18
C MET A 213 -14.47 -14.74 -11.35
N MET A 214 -15.46 -13.99 -10.86
CA MET A 214 -16.59 -14.56 -10.11
C MET A 214 -17.51 -15.39 -11.02
N GLU A 215 -17.80 -14.89 -12.23
CA GLU A 215 -18.56 -15.63 -13.25
C GLU A 215 -17.86 -16.93 -13.65
N HIS A 216 -16.52 -16.92 -13.71
CA HIS A 216 -15.71 -18.11 -13.98
C HIS A 216 -15.48 -19.01 -12.74
N GLY A 217 -15.98 -18.63 -11.56
CA GLY A 217 -15.86 -19.40 -10.33
C GLY A 217 -14.45 -19.41 -9.72
N THR A 218 -13.58 -18.48 -10.10
CA THR A 218 -12.22 -18.35 -9.53
C THR A 218 -12.17 -17.41 -8.32
N VAL A 219 -13.24 -16.64 -8.08
CA VAL A 219 -13.44 -15.79 -6.90
C VAL A 219 -14.88 -15.97 -6.39
N GLY A 220 -15.04 -16.12 -5.07
CA GLY A 220 -16.35 -16.25 -4.44
C GLY A 220 -17.09 -14.91 -4.31
N GLN A 221 -18.42 -14.92 -4.44
CA GLN A 221 -19.24 -13.70 -4.32
C GLN A 221 -19.05 -12.96 -2.98
N GLY A 222 -18.89 -13.71 -1.89
CA GLY A 222 -18.67 -13.14 -0.55
C GLY A 222 -17.31 -12.45 -0.39
N GLU A 223 -16.31 -12.87 -1.17
CA GLU A 223 -14.94 -12.34 -1.07
C GLU A 223 -14.87 -10.91 -1.65
N PHE A 224 -15.61 -10.65 -2.73
CA PHE A 224 -15.69 -9.31 -3.31
C PHE A 224 -16.45 -8.32 -2.44
N ASN A 225 -17.41 -8.78 -1.62
CA ASN A 225 -18.20 -7.91 -0.75
C ASN A 225 -17.37 -7.23 0.35
N GLU A 226 -16.19 -7.76 0.67
CA GLU A 226 -15.26 -7.18 1.64
C GLU A 226 -14.50 -5.97 1.07
N LEU A 227 -14.37 -5.88 -0.26
CA LEU A 227 -13.87 -4.71 -0.95
C LEU A 227 -14.97 -3.65 -1.09
N LYS A 228 -14.71 -2.42 -0.66
CA LYS A 228 -15.62 -1.30 -0.88
C LYS A 228 -15.11 -0.38 -1.97
N VAL A 229 -15.88 -0.26 -3.04
CA VAL A 229 -15.56 0.61 -4.17
C VAL A 229 -16.38 1.89 -4.03
N PHE A 230 -15.71 3.04 -4.07
CA PHE A 230 -16.33 4.35 -3.92
C PHE A 230 -15.92 5.27 -5.06
N ASN A 231 -16.84 6.14 -5.48
CA ASN A 231 -16.59 7.12 -6.54
C ASN A 231 -16.27 8.50 -5.95
N THR A 232 -16.61 8.74 -4.68
CA THR A 232 -16.41 10.04 -4.00
C THR A 232 -15.75 9.89 -2.63
N ASN A 233 -15.23 11.01 -2.11
CA ASN A 233 -14.65 11.05 -0.77
C ASN A 233 -15.72 10.92 0.32
N GLU A 234 -16.90 11.48 0.06
CA GLU A 234 -18.06 11.45 0.94
C GLU A 234 -18.47 10.01 1.24
N GLU A 235 -18.66 9.19 0.20
CA GLU A 235 -19.03 7.78 0.35
C GLU A 235 -18.02 7.01 1.21
N ALA A 236 -16.72 7.23 0.96
CA ALA A 236 -15.64 6.58 1.71
C ALA A 236 -15.62 7.01 3.19
N VAL A 237 -15.84 8.29 3.46
CA VAL A 237 -15.87 8.86 4.81
C VAL A 237 -17.09 8.37 5.59
N ASP A 238 -18.26 8.38 4.97
CA ASP A 238 -19.51 7.93 5.59
C ASP A 238 -19.49 6.44 5.89
N TYR A 239 -18.91 5.65 4.99
CA TYR A 239 -18.66 4.23 5.25
C TYR A 239 -17.79 4.03 6.50
N LEU A 240 -16.66 4.73 6.61
CA LEU A 240 -15.76 4.60 7.75
C LEU A 240 -16.37 5.13 9.06
N LYS A 241 -17.18 6.19 9.01
CA LYS A 241 -17.99 6.64 10.15
C LYS A 241 -18.91 5.53 10.64
N GLY A 242 -19.63 4.88 9.72
CA GLY A 242 -20.53 3.77 10.04
C GLY A 242 -19.81 2.56 10.63
N ILE A 243 -18.67 2.15 10.04
CA ILE A 243 -17.88 1.01 10.54
C ILE A 243 -17.34 1.26 11.95
N TYR A 244 -16.91 2.50 12.24
CA TYR A 244 -16.29 2.84 13.51
C TYR A 244 -17.24 3.47 14.53
N GLY A 245 -18.53 3.59 14.22
CA GLY A 245 -19.54 4.17 15.10
C GLY A 245 -19.25 5.61 15.50
N ILE A 246 -18.70 6.41 14.58
CA ILE A 246 -18.34 7.81 14.83
C ILE A 246 -19.52 8.70 14.44
N VAL A 247 -20.07 9.40 15.43
CA VAL A 247 -21.17 10.37 15.27
C VAL A 247 -20.58 11.78 15.43
N GLU A 248 -21.03 12.73 14.60
CA GLU A 248 -20.62 14.15 14.67
C GLU A 248 -21.08 14.85 15.95
#